data_AF-A0A9E1YZW0-F1
#
_entry.id   AF-A0A9E1YZW0-F1
#
_cell.length_a   1.000
_cell.length_b   1.000
_cell.length_c   1.000
_cell.angle_alpha   90.00
_cell.angle_beta   90.00
_cell.angle_gamma   90.00
#
_symmetry.space_group_name_H-M   'P 1'
#
loop_
_entity.id
_entity.type
_entity.pdbx_description
1 polymer ?
#
loop_
_entity_poly.entity_id
_entity_poly.type
_entity_poly.pdbx_seq_one_letter_code
_entity_poly.pdbx_strand_id
1 'polypeptide(L)'
;THLSAIQEAQDGEFLPLKTITLPFEHKSTVEQSLENRMEEIELLVPARPSDGWEVDLGINLLQQKAEKLGLTLENAVALTLSNNLDIQIATLTPGISEQDVIEAEAAFDFVFGASLNSQKTKKPQQQVIVGGVATSTSESSANILDGGASISTLLTGGGSLTISTDVTRTNNQSPGTQLTPNPAWQTIGTLDFTQPLLRNFGETVTLAQIRLKEISHNQNKEDLQETLNVSITSTERAYLELALQWKVLQVKNWLLEQGEQVVNILDLRRSYDTGEADYAQAVATVQQRKADVITQQARVQESSDTLKNLINSEEYSLHSETVIQPIGVIEASPIILSPRQAIMTALENRPDIKKLLLSIKAESIQVDVADNARMPKLDMQAQMAFYGLGGSAGDGYQEVFDTDFINYLAGLSFEVPLGNRAAEAGYTSARLQKMRAIATYKKGIQNATVEVKKYVRNVLTNAELIHANRAYRLAQTENLRALSVEEETMAGLSPTFLNLKLQTQSGLANARIAEFTSIINYNKSIVDLYKSMGTTLVVHQIDLE
;
A
#
# COMPACT_ATOMS: atom_id res chain seq x y z
N THR A 1 -20.84 2.03 -18.36
CA THR A 1 -19.40 2.15 -18.70
C THR A 1 -18.56 1.01 -18.14
N HIS A 2 -18.80 0.50 -16.91
CA HIS A 2 -18.18 -0.75 -16.44
C HIS A 2 -18.63 -1.96 -17.26
N LEU A 3 -19.93 -2.04 -17.54
CA LEU A 3 -20.53 -3.07 -18.41
C LEU A 3 -19.99 -3.02 -19.84
N SER A 4 -19.74 -1.83 -20.41
CA SER A 4 -19.27 -1.73 -21.80
C SER A 4 -17.83 -2.19 -21.98
N ALA A 5 -16.96 -2.03 -20.98
CA ALA A 5 -15.59 -2.56 -21.03
C ALA A 5 -15.56 -4.08 -20.83
N ILE A 6 -16.47 -4.61 -20.01
CA ILE A 6 -16.71 -6.06 -19.88
C ILE A 6 -17.28 -6.62 -21.18
N GLN A 7 -18.14 -5.86 -21.87
CA GLN A 7 -18.80 -6.26 -23.11
C GLN A 7 -17.86 -6.15 -24.34
N GLU A 8 -16.99 -5.14 -24.42
CA GLU A 8 -15.88 -5.11 -25.40
C GLU A 8 -14.89 -6.27 -25.20
N ALA A 9 -14.72 -6.76 -23.96
CA ALA A 9 -13.95 -7.98 -23.69
C ALA A 9 -14.72 -9.28 -24.05
N GLN A 10 -16.05 -9.21 -24.18
CA GLN A 10 -16.89 -10.33 -24.61
C GLN A 10 -17.03 -10.42 -26.14
N ASP A 11 -17.11 -9.29 -26.84
CA ASP A 11 -17.42 -9.23 -28.28
C ASP A 11 -16.21 -9.45 -29.22
N GLY A 12 -15.00 -9.52 -28.68
CA GLY A 12 -13.82 -9.92 -29.46
C GLY A 12 -13.83 -11.43 -29.74
N GLU A 13 -13.93 -11.82 -31.01
CA GLU A 13 -13.67 -13.19 -31.52
C GLU A 13 -12.29 -13.68 -31.07
N PHE A 14 -12.22 -14.25 -29.86
CA PHE A 14 -11.05 -14.93 -29.35
C PHE A 14 -11.39 -16.41 -29.22
N LEU A 15 -10.60 -17.23 -29.92
CA LEU A 15 -10.61 -18.70 -29.94
C LEU A 15 -11.02 -19.34 -28.60
N PRO A 16 -11.74 -20.49 -28.62
CA PRO A 16 -12.22 -21.14 -27.41
C PRO A 16 -11.08 -21.40 -26.41
N LEU A 17 -11.35 -21.04 -25.16
CA LEU A 17 -10.40 -20.98 -24.03
C LEU A 17 -9.91 -22.38 -23.69
N LYS A 18 -8.67 -22.70 -24.06
CA LYS A 18 -8.01 -23.89 -23.55
C LYS A 18 -7.48 -23.56 -22.16
N THR A 19 -8.13 -24.08 -21.13
CA THR A 19 -7.54 -24.16 -19.80
C THR A 19 -6.26 -25.00 -19.89
N ILE A 20 -5.14 -24.45 -19.41
CA ILE A 20 -3.84 -25.10 -19.48
C ILE A 20 -3.48 -25.58 -18.07
N THR A 21 -3.29 -26.88 -17.93
CA THR A 21 -2.71 -27.47 -16.71
C THR A 21 -1.20 -27.47 -16.86
N LEU A 22 -0.51 -26.91 -15.88
CA LEU A 22 0.95 -26.82 -15.83
C LEU A 22 1.45 -27.39 -14.50
N PRO A 23 2.69 -27.91 -14.44
CA PRO A 23 3.61 -28.11 -15.56
C PRO A 23 3.13 -29.22 -16.53
N PHE A 24 3.56 -29.19 -17.80
CA PHE A 24 3.19 -30.23 -18.79
C PHE A 24 3.74 -31.61 -18.38
N GLU A 25 3.02 -32.71 -18.57
CA GLU A 25 3.48 -34.07 -18.22
C GLU A 25 4.08 -34.85 -19.41
N HIS A 26 4.83 -34.20 -20.29
CA HIS A 26 5.39 -34.87 -21.47
C HIS A 26 6.88 -35.19 -21.30
N LYS A 27 7.24 -36.47 -21.44
CA LYS A 27 8.64 -36.91 -21.48
C LYS A 27 9.32 -36.38 -22.74
N SER A 28 10.46 -35.72 -22.58
CA SER A 28 11.32 -35.27 -23.66
C SER A 28 11.92 -36.44 -24.47
N THR A 29 12.42 -36.17 -25.67
CA THR A 29 13.11 -37.18 -26.49
C THR A 29 14.33 -37.76 -25.78
N VAL A 30 15.05 -36.93 -25.00
CA VAL A 30 16.19 -37.34 -24.18
C VAL A 30 15.73 -38.29 -23.06
N GLU A 31 14.67 -37.94 -22.33
CA GLU A 31 14.10 -38.81 -21.28
C GLU A 31 13.64 -40.17 -21.82
N GLN A 32 12.98 -40.17 -22.98
CA GLN A 32 12.56 -41.42 -23.63
C GLN A 32 13.75 -42.29 -24.03
N SER A 33 14.83 -41.68 -24.55
CA SER A 33 16.03 -42.42 -24.96
C SER A 33 16.81 -43.01 -23.77
N LEU A 34 16.68 -42.41 -22.58
CA LEU A 34 17.41 -42.80 -21.36
C LEU A 34 16.57 -43.62 -20.38
N GLU A 35 15.33 -43.96 -20.73
CA GLU A 35 14.35 -44.59 -19.84
C GLU A 35 14.87 -45.87 -19.15
N ASN A 36 15.58 -46.73 -19.90
CA ASN A 36 16.14 -47.98 -19.38
C ASN A 36 17.29 -47.79 -18.37
N ARG A 37 17.84 -46.58 -18.26
CA ARG A 37 19.02 -46.27 -17.44
C ARG A 37 18.77 -45.10 -16.48
N MET A 38 17.52 -44.69 -16.30
CA MET A 38 17.21 -43.53 -15.47
C MET A 38 17.59 -43.69 -13.99
N GLU A 39 17.46 -44.88 -13.44
CA GLU A 39 17.84 -45.13 -12.04
C GLU A 39 19.34 -44.88 -11.82
N GLU A 40 20.19 -45.34 -12.75
CA GLU A 40 21.63 -45.09 -12.75
C GLU A 40 21.95 -43.59 -12.88
N ILE A 41 21.26 -42.90 -13.80
CA ILE A 41 21.46 -41.47 -14.07
C ILE A 41 21.07 -40.62 -12.86
N GLU A 42 19.94 -40.88 -12.21
CA GLU A 42 19.51 -40.10 -11.04
C GLU A 42 20.44 -40.26 -9.82
N LEU A 43 21.20 -41.36 -9.73
CA LEU A 43 22.20 -41.56 -8.67
C LEU A 43 23.44 -40.70 -8.84
N LEU A 44 23.77 -40.28 -10.07
CA LEU A 44 24.96 -39.47 -10.38
C LEU A 44 24.75 -37.97 -10.21
N VAL A 45 23.51 -37.55 -9.95
CA VAL A 45 23.12 -36.14 -9.99
C VAL A 45 23.39 -35.47 -8.64
N PRO A 46 24.06 -34.29 -8.63
CA PRO A 46 24.22 -33.54 -7.39
C PRO A 46 22.88 -33.04 -6.86
N ALA A 47 22.72 -33.07 -5.53
CA ALA A 47 21.60 -32.47 -4.83
C ALA A 47 20.25 -32.94 -5.39
N ARG A 48 19.87 -34.20 -5.15
CA ARG A 48 18.59 -34.75 -5.61
C ARG A 48 17.42 -33.96 -4.97
N PRO A 49 16.22 -33.96 -5.59
CA PRO A 49 15.08 -33.24 -5.02
C PRO A 49 14.74 -33.74 -3.60
N SER A 50 14.82 -35.05 -3.38
CA SER A 50 14.60 -35.70 -2.09
C SER A 50 15.74 -35.54 -1.08
N ASP A 51 16.92 -35.06 -1.51
CA ASP A 51 18.01 -34.80 -0.57
C ASP A 51 17.61 -33.63 0.32
N GLY A 52 17.75 -33.82 1.63
CA GLY A 52 17.49 -32.79 2.64
C GLY A 52 18.42 -31.59 2.48
N TRP A 53 18.35 -30.66 3.42
CA TRP A 53 19.06 -29.37 3.36
C TRP A 53 20.42 -29.40 4.07
N GLU A 54 21.08 -30.56 4.10
CA GLU A 54 22.33 -30.73 4.84
C GLU A 54 23.54 -30.22 4.04
N VAL A 55 24.01 -29.02 4.38
CA VAL A 55 25.28 -28.45 3.90
C VAL A 55 25.99 -27.70 5.02
N ASP A 56 27.31 -27.60 4.93
CA ASP A 56 28.09 -26.71 5.79
C ASP A 56 27.90 -25.25 5.35
N LEU A 57 27.50 -24.41 6.29
CA LEU A 57 27.27 -22.97 6.10
C LEU A 57 28.50 -22.12 6.38
N GLY A 58 29.60 -22.76 6.81
CA GLY A 58 30.82 -22.08 7.17
C GLY A 58 30.70 -21.32 8.49
N ILE A 59 31.39 -20.19 8.54
CA ILE A 59 31.54 -19.37 9.74
C ILE A 59 30.61 -18.16 9.65
N ASN A 60 29.98 -17.79 10.76
CA ASN A 60 29.13 -16.60 10.89
C ASN A 60 29.93 -15.34 11.26
N LEU A 61 29.26 -14.20 11.45
CA LEU A 61 29.95 -12.94 11.78
C LEU A 61 30.61 -12.96 13.17
N LEU A 62 30.19 -13.86 14.05
CA LEU A 62 30.76 -14.08 15.39
C LEU A 62 31.94 -15.07 15.39
N GLN A 63 32.45 -15.46 14.22
CA GLN A 63 33.52 -16.45 14.07
C GLN A 63 33.18 -17.85 14.61
N GLN A 64 31.89 -18.18 14.67
CA GLN A 64 31.36 -19.48 15.10
C GLN A 64 30.73 -20.23 13.92
N LYS A 65 30.51 -21.54 14.06
CA LYS A 65 29.80 -22.31 13.05
C LYS A 65 28.35 -21.80 12.96
N ALA A 66 27.89 -21.49 11.74
CA ALA A 66 26.54 -20.99 11.56
C ALA A 66 25.49 -22.06 11.93
N GLU A 67 24.56 -21.67 12.80
CA GLU A 67 23.44 -22.50 13.25
C GLU A 67 22.26 -22.41 12.26
N LYS A 68 21.39 -23.42 12.26
CA LYS A 68 20.28 -23.55 11.32
C LYS A 68 18.95 -23.53 12.06
N LEU A 69 17.96 -22.83 11.51
CA LEU A 69 16.59 -22.85 12.01
C LEU A 69 15.61 -23.10 10.87
N GLY A 70 14.77 -24.11 11.02
CA GLY A 70 13.86 -24.57 9.98
C GLY A 70 12.61 -23.69 9.85
N LEU A 71 12.25 -23.30 8.62
CA LEU A 71 11.05 -22.50 8.35
C LEU A 71 10.32 -23.03 7.11
N THR A 72 8.99 -23.14 7.18
CA THR A 72 8.13 -23.43 6.00
C THR A 72 7.68 -22.14 5.32
N LEU A 73 7.25 -22.22 4.07
CA LEU A 73 6.71 -21.08 3.32
C LEU A 73 5.48 -20.49 4.01
N GLU A 74 4.56 -21.35 4.46
CA GLU A 74 3.32 -20.94 5.14
C GLU A 74 3.61 -20.19 6.44
N ASN A 75 4.58 -20.68 7.23
CA ASN A 75 4.98 -20.01 8.46
C ASN A 75 5.69 -18.68 8.16
N ALA A 76 6.48 -18.59 7.09
CA ALA A 76 7.10 -17.34 6.67
C ALA A 76 6.04 -16.28 6.34
N VAL A 77 5.00 -16.65 5.58
CA VAL A 77 3.86 -15.75 5.27
C VAL A 77 3.12 -15.35 6.55
N ALA A 78 2.82 -16.31 7.43
CA ALA A 78 2.13 -16.03 8.69
C ALA A 78 2.92 -15.05 9.58
N LEU A 79 4.24 -15.24 9.72
CA LEU A 79 5.11 -14.35 10.48
C LEU A 79 5.21 -12.96 9.86
N THR A 80 5.26 -12.86 8.53
CA THR A 80 5.19 -11.56 7.83
C THR A 80 3.89 -10.84 8.17
N LEU A 81 2.74 -11.51 8.09
CA LEU A 81 1.44 -10.87 8.37
C LEU A 81 1.35 -10.31 9.80
N SER A 82 1.92 -11.01 10.78
CA SER A 82 1.86 -10.57 12.18
C SER A 82 2.91 -9.51 12.55
N ASN A 83 4.11 -9.57 11.96
CA ASN A 83 5.26 -8.81 12.48
C ASN A 83 5.87 -7.81 11.48
N ASN A 84 5.52 -7.87 10.19
CA ASN A 84 6.09 -6.98 9.19
C ASN A 84 5.71 -5.52 9.47
N LEU A 85 6.71 -4.64 9.51
CA LEU A 85 6.51 -3.24 9.88
C LEU A 85 5.74 -2.45 8.82
N ASP A 86 5.90 -2.77 7.53
CA ASP A 86 5.17 -2.08 6.45
C ASP A 86 3.66 -2.39 6.54
N ILE A 87 3.30 -3.63 6.90
CA ILE A 87 1.91 -4.02 7.16
C ILE A 87 1.36 -3.29 8.39
N GLN A 88 2.12 -3.22 9.48
CA GLN A 88 1.70 -2.50 10.69
C GLN A 88 1.45 -1.01 10.40
N ILE A 89 2.36 -0.35 9.66
CA ILE A 89 2.21 1.04 9.24
C ILE A 89 0.98 1.21 8.34
N ALA A 90 0.80 0.34 7.35
CA ALA A 90 -0.34 0.40 6.44
C ALA A 90 -1.67 0.20 7.18
N THR A 91 -1.72 -0.65 8.20
CA THR A 91 -2.93 -0.92 9.00
C THR A 91 -3.39 0.30 9.80
N LEU A 92 -2.48 1.18 10.22
CA LEU A 92 -2.83 2.42 10.92
C LEU A 92 -3.49 3.46 10.01
N THR A 93 -3.22 3.41 8.69
CA THR A 93 -3.66 4.46 7.76
C THR A 93 -5.20 4.50 7.59
N PRO A 94 -5.92 3.38 7.42
CA PRO A 94 -7.38 3.37 7.46
C PRO A 94 -7.95 3.96 8.76
N GLY A 95 -7.39 3.60 9.91
CA GLY A 95 -7.84 4.12 11.22
C GLY A 95 -7.64 5.63 11.36
N ILE A 96 -6.52 6.18 10.86
CA ILE A 96 -6.31 7.64 10.79
C ILE A 96 -7.36 8.29 9.88
N SER A 97 -7.57 7.74 8.69
CA SER A 97 -8.54 8.33 7.76
C SER A 97 -10.01 8.17 8.17
N GLU A 98 -10.32 7.26 9.07
CA GLU A 98 -11.63 7.22 9.74
C GLU A 98 -11.79 8.43 10.66
N GLN A 99 -10.73 8.83 11.39
CA GLN A 99 -10.77 10.06 12.19
C GLN A 99 -10.92 11.31 11.32
N ASP A 100 -10.34 11.34 10.12
CA ASP A 100 -10.58 12.43 9.16
C ASP A 100 -12.06 12.54 8.73
N VAL A 101 -12.80 11.42 8.68
CA VAL A 101 -14.24 11.43 8.39
C VAL A 101 -14.98 12.05 9.56
N ILE A 102 -14.68 11.62 10.78
CA ILE A 102 -15.26 12.17 12.02
C ILE A 102 -14.94 13.68 12.16
N GLU A 103 -13.73 14.10 11.81
CA GLU A 103 -13.36 15.52 11.79
C GLU A 103 -14.20 16.31 10.79
N ALA A 104 -14.48 15.75 9.61
CA ALA A 104 -15.37 16.38 8.64
C ALA A 104 -16.83 16.43 9.11
N GLU A 105 -17.29 15.44 9.89
CA GLU A 105 -18.60 15.43 10.53
C GLU A 105 -18.72 16.50 11.64
N ALA A 106 -17.62 16.80 12.34
CA ALA A 106 -17.58 17.84 13.37
C ALA A 106 -17.88 19.26 12.84
N ALA A 107 -17.87 19.48 11.52
CA ALA A 107 -18.36 20.72 10.92
C ALA A 107 -19.85 21.00 11.22
N PHE A 108 -20.60 19.98 11.64
CA PHE A 108 -22.03 20.06 12.01
C PHE A 108 -22.23 20.05 13.54
N ASP A 109 -21.17 19.99 14.35
CA ASP A 109 -21.29 20.04 15.80
C ASP A 109 -21.74 21.41 16.31
N PHE A 110 -22.34 21.41 17.50
CA PHE A 110 -22.69 22.64 18.19
C PHE A 110 -21.44 23.31 18.75
N VAL A 111 -21.23 24.57 18.38
CA VAL A 111 -20.14 25.41 18.88
C VAL A 111 -20.70 26.34 19.96
N PHE A 112 -20.16 26.26 21.17
CA PHE A 112 -20.42 27.22 22.25
C PHE A 112 -19.38 28.34 22.25
N GLY A 113 -19.82 29.58 22.14
CA GLY A 113 -18.99 30.78 22.25
C GLY A 113 -19.33 31.58 23.51
N ALA A 114 -18.31 32.17 24.13
CA ALA A 114 -18.50 33.16 25.20
C ALA A 114 -17.48 34.29 25.04
N SER A 115 -17.90 35.52 25.29
CA SER A 115 -17.03 36.70 25.18
C SER A 115 -17.31 37.70 26.31
N LEU A 116 -16.27 38.43 26.72
CA LEU A 116 -16.35 39.51 27.69
C LEU A 116 -15.41 40.63 27.25
N ASN A 117 -15.99 41.79 26.94
CA ASN A 117 -15.26 42.95 26.45
C ASN A 117 -15.54 44.14 27.37
N SER A 118 -14.50 44.92 27.70
CA SER A 118 -14.64 46.14 28.50
C SER A 118 -14.02 47.30 27.75
N GLN A 119 -14.81 48.34 27.50
CA GLN A 119 -14.38 49.52 26.79
C GLN A 119 -14.67 50.77 27.62
N LYS A 120 -13.63 51.55 27.89
CA LYS A 120 -13.76 52.89 28.47
C LYS A 120 -13.42 53.94 27.42
N THR A 121 -14.40 54.76 27.08
CA THR A 121 -14.24 55.88 26.17
C THR A 121 -14.30 57.18 26.95
N LYS A 122 -13.28 58.02 26.84
CA LYS A 122 -13.27 59.39 27.35
C LYS A 122 -13.02 60.34 26.18
N LYS A 123 -13.97 61.23 25.91
CA LYS A 123 -13.85 62.21 24.81
C LYS A 123 -14.17 63.61 25.34
N PRO A 124 -13.42 64.64 24.95
CA PRO A 124 -13.85 66.01 25.16
C PRO A 124 -15.10 66.28 24.31
N GLN A 125 -16.12 66.92 24.89
CA GLN A 125 -17.36 67.28 24.19
C GLN A 125 -17.60 68.79 24.23
N GLN A 126 -18.16 69.31 23.14
CA GLN A 126 -18.63 70.70 23.05
C GLN A 126 -19.92 70.82 23.86
N GLN A 127 -20.06 71.91 24.64
CA GLN A 127 -21.26 72.15 25.44
C GLN A 127 -22.25 73.06 24.70
N VAL A 128 -23.55 72.84 24.94
CA VAL A 128 -24.60 73.75 24.50
C VAL A 128 -24.62 74.95 25.46
N ILE A 129 -24.33 76.14 24.96
CA ILE A 129 -24.32 77.38 25.76
C ILE A 129 -25.77 77.80 26.02
N VAL A 130 -26.23 77.76 27.27
CA VAL A 130 -27.54 78.28 27.69
C VAL A 130 -27.31 79.52 28.56
N GLY A 131 -27.72 80.71 28.09
CA GLY A 131 -27.61 81.96 28.85
C GLY A 131 -26.29 82.75 28.71
N GLY A 132 -25.47 82.47 27.70
CA GLY A 132 -24.35 83.34 27.29
C GLY A 132 -23.05 83.23 28.10
N VAL A 133 -22.97 82.32 29.08
CA VAL A 133 -21.73 82.04 29.83
C VAL A 133 -21.11 80.75 29.30
N ALA A 134 -19.90 80.82 28.75
CA ALA A 134 -19.17 79.64 28.29
C ALA A 134 -18.51 78.93 29.48
N THR A 135 -18.87 77.68 29.74
CA THR A 135 -18.15 76.77 30.63
C THR A 135 -17.07 76.00 29.84
N SER A 136 -15.96 75.67 30.50
CA SER A 136 -14.82 74.95 29.92
C SER A 136 -15.22 73.64 29.22
N THR A 137 -14.37 73.14 28.32
CA THR A 137 -14.53 71.82 27.68
C THR A 137 -14.95 70.77 28.70
N SER A 138 -16.06 70.10 28.45
CA SER A 138 -16.59 69.08 29.33
C SER A 138 -16.09 67.71 28.91
N GLU A 139 -15.77 66.84 29.87
CA GLU A 139 -15.51 65.42 29.59
C GLU A 139 -16.85 64.70 29.37
N SER A 140 -16.94 63.84 28.36
CA SER A 140 -17.91 62.75 28.31
C SER A 140 -17.15 61.46 28.58
N SER A 141 -17.64 60.63 29.51
CA SER A 141 -17.10 59.29 29.69
C SER A 141 -18.19 58.23 29.62
N ALA A 142 -17.91 57.17 28.88
CA ALA A 142 -18.75 55.99 28.77
C ALA A 142 -17.90 54.77 29.15
N ASN A 143 -18.39 53.98 30.09
CA ASN A 143 -17.81 52.68 30.40
C ASN A 143 -18.81 51.60 29.97
N ILE A 144 -18.40 50.78 29.03
CA ILE A 144 -19.19 49.72 28.43
C ILE A 144 -18.55 48.39 28.82
N LEU A 145 -19.35 47.48 29.38
CA LEU A 145 -18.96 46.10 29.62
C LEU A 145 -19.96 45.22 28.86
N ASP A 146 -19.47 44.48 27.87
CA ASP A 146 -20.25 43.59 27.03
C ASP A 146 -19.91 42.15 27.40
N GLY A 147 -20.90 41.36 27.81
CA GLY A 147 -20.80 39.92 27.96
C GLY A 147 -21.69 39.25 26.94
N GLY A 148 -21.21 38.23 26.24
CA GLY A 148 -22.00 37.48 25.26
C GLY A 148 -21.79 35.99 25.40
N ALA A 149 -22.82 35.21 25.12
CA ALA A 149 -22.75 33.75 24.99
C ALA A 149 -23.58 33.30 23.78
N SER A 150 -23.11 32.28 23.06
CA SER A 150 -23.81 31.75 21.89
C SER A 150 -23.63 30.23 21.75
N ILE A 151 -24.60 29.59 21.12
CA ILE A 151 -24.54 28.22 20.62
C ILE A 151 -24.92 28.27 19.14
N SER A 152 -24.08 27.73 18.26
CA SER A 152 -24.34 27.72 16.81
C SER A 152 -24.01 26.38 16.17
N THR A 153 -24.76 25.97 15.15
CA THR A 153 -24.51 24.76 14.35
C THR A 153 -24.85 25.00 12.88
N LEU A 154 -24.17 24.26 11.99
CA LEU A 154 -24.56 24.09 10.60
C LEU A 154 -25.46 22.86 10.48
N LEU A 155 -26.54 22.97 9.72
CA LEU A 155 -27.47 21.88 9.46
C LEU A 155 -27.07 21.17 8.15
N THR A 156 -27.38 19.88 8.05
CA THR A 156 -27.11 19.07 6.85
C THR A 156 -27.79 19.61 5.59
N GLY A 157 -28.90 20.35 5.73
CA GLY A 157 -29.57 21.05 4.63
C GLY A 157 -28.87 22.32 4.14
N GLY A 158 -27.78 22.74 4.79
CA GLY A 158 -26.97 23.92 4.44
C GLY A 158 -27.33 25.19 5.19
N GLY A 159 -28.38 25.16 6.00
CA GLY A 159 -28.74 26.26 6.89
C GLY A 159 -27.88 26.31 8.15
N SER A 160 -27.91 27.43 8.84
CA SER A 160 -27.30 27.61 10.16
C SER A 160 -28.35 28.01 11.19
N LEU A 161 -28.15 27.54 12.41
CA LEU A 161 -28.95 27.90 13.58
C LEU A 161 -28.00 28.47 14.64
N THR A 162 -28.32 29.66 15.15
CA THR A 162 -27.59 30.31 16.24
C THR A 162 -28.58 30.76 17.31
N ILE A 163 -28.25 30.47 18.56
CA ILE A 163 -28.92 30.99 19.74
C ILE A 163 -27.88 31.81 20.50
N SER A 164 -28.13 33.08 20.75
CA SER A 164 -27.21 33.93 21.50
C SER A 164 -27.90 34.74 22.59
N THR A 165 -27.10 35.19 23.55
CA THR A 165 -27.50 36.18 24.53
C THR A 165 -26.35 37.17 24.74
N ASP A 166 -26.67 38.45 24.71
CA ASP A 166 -25.73 39.54 24.89
C ASP A 166 -26.21 40.43 26.05
N VAL A 167 -25.28 40.88 26.88
CA VAL A 167 -25.52 41.77 28.01
C VAL A 167 -24.54 42.92 27.94
N THR A 168 -25.05 44.10 27.64
CA THR A 168 -24.29 45.34 27.59
C THR A 168 -24.62 46.19 28.81
N ARG A 169 -23.64 46.35 29.71
CA ARG A 169 -23.69 47.32 30.79
C ARG A 169 -23.08 48.64 30.32
N THR A 170 -23.87 49.68 30.25
CA THR A 170 -23.41 51.04 29.91
C THR A 170 -23.52 51.96 31.11
N ASN A 171 -22.39 52.53 31.54
CA ASN A 171 -22.34 53.62 32.50
C ASN A 171 -21.91 54.90 31.79
N ASN A 172 -22.82 55.87 31.69
CA ASN A 172 -22.58 57.13 31.01
C ASN A 172 -22.47 58.29 32.00
N GLN A 173 -21.43 59.10 31.85
CA GLN A 173 -21.24 60.34 32.58
C GLN A 173 -21.09 61.48 31.57
N SER A 174 -22.16 62.26 31.42
CA SER A 174 -22.21 63.44 30.56
C SER A 174 -22.80 64.61 31.34
N PRO A 175 -22.09 65.74 31.50
CA PRO A 175 -22.60 66.89 32.23
C PRO A 175 -23.88 67.46 31.59
N GLY A 176 -24.88 67.75 32.44
CA GLY A 176 -26.16 68.34 32.02
C GLY A 176 -27.24 67.35 31.57
N THR A 177 -26.98 66.04 31.57
CA THR A 177 -27.96 65.00 31.22
C THR A 177 -28.01 63.90 32.28
N GLN A 178 -29.21 63.54 32.76
CA GLN A 178 -29.42 62.40 33.65
C GLN A 178 -30.09 61.26 32.88
N LEU A 179 -29.41 60.12 32.79
CA LEU A 179 -29.95 58.88 32.21
C LEU A 179 -30.43 57.99 33.35
N THR A 180 -31.61 57.37 33.20
CA THR A 180 -32.15 56.38 34.15
C THR A 180 -32.74 55.22 33.35
N PRO A 181 -32.34 53.95 33.61
CA PRO A 181 -31.33 53.53 34.58
C PRO A 181 -29.89 53.92 34.15
N ASN A 182 -28.99 54.14 35.11
CA ASN A 182 -27.56 54.37 34.88
C ASN A 182 -26.74 53.88 36.10
N PRO A 183 -25.92 52.82 35.99
CA PRO A 183 -25.63 52.06 34.76
C PRO A 183 -26.88 51.38 34.21
N ALA A 184 -27.04 51.42 32.90
CA ALA A 184 -28.06 50.69 32.17
C ALA A 184 -27.52 49.29 31.85
N TRP A 185 -28.33 48.26 32.05
CA TRP A 185 -28.05 46.90 31.61
C TRP A 185 -29.04 46.53 30.52
N GLN A 186 -28.54 46.48 29.29
CA GLN A 186 -29.30 46.03 28.14
C GLN A 186 -28.99 44.56 27.90
N THR A 187 -30.01 43.72 27.87
CA THR A 187 -29.89 42.30 27.54
C THR A 187 -30.61 42.03 26.23
N ILE A 188 -30.03 41.20 25.38
CA ILE A 188 -30.59 40.81 24.09
C ILE A 188 -30.46 39.29 23.96
N GLY A 189 -31.58 38.58 23.93
CA GLY A 189 -31.61 37.17 23.50
C GLY A 189 -31.93 37.09 22.03
N THR A 190 -31.17 36.33 21.25
CA THR A 190 -31.38 36.20 19.79
C THR A 190 -31.48 34.74 19.37
N LEU A 191 -32.47 34.44 18.54
CA LEU A 191 -32.61 33.19 17.79
C LEU A 191 -32.48 33.52 16.31
N ASP A 192 -31.42 33.05 15.67
CA ASP A 192 -31.11 33.28 14.27
C ASP A 192 -31.16 31.95 13.50
N PHE A 193 -31.94 31.93 12.43
CA PHE A 193 -32.01 30.83 11.49
C PHE A 193 -31.82 31.34 10.06
N THR A 194 -30.80 30.83 9.37
CA THR A 194 -30.53 31.16 7.97
C THR A 194 -30.52 29.88 7.14
N GLN A 195 -31.27 29.83 6.05
CA GLN A 195 -31.35 28.66 5.18
C GLN A 195 -31.14 29.08 3.72
N PRO A 196 -30.04 28.65 3.09
CA PRO A 196 -29.89 28.77 1.64
C PRO A 196 -30.98 27.95 0.93
N LEU A 197 -31.52 28.46 -0.17
CA LEU A 197 -32.59 27.83 -0.97
C LEU A 197 -32.14 27.42 -2.37
N LEU A 198 -30.98 27.91 -2.83
CA LEU A 198 -30.41 27.63 -4.17
C LEU A 198 -28.93 27.22 -4.07
N ARG A 199 -28.00 28.18 -4.15
CA ARG A 199 -26.58 27.94 -3.90
C ARG A 199 -26.36 27.53 -2.43
N ASN A 200 -25.51 26.54 -2.20
CA ASN A 200 -25.23 25.89 -0.91
C ASN A 200 -26.42 25.15 -0.28
N PHE A 201 -27.52 24.94 -1.01
CA PHE A 201 -28.67 24.19 -0.51
C PHE A 201 -28.51 22.69 -0.72
N GLY A 202 -28.90 21.93 0.30
CA GLY A 202 -29.07 20.49 0.22
C GLY A 202 -27.82 19.67 0.53
N GLU A 203 -28.05 18.41 0.87
CA GLU A 203 -27.04 17.48 1.37
C GLU A 203 -25.88 17.22 0.41
N THR A 204 -26.12 17.32 -0.90
CA THR A 204 -25.10 17.02 -1.92
C THR A 204 -23.87 17.90 -1.78
N VAL A 205 -24.05 19.17 -1.43
CA VAL A 205 -22.96 20.15 -1.35
C VAL A 205 -22.43 20.26 0.08
N THR A 206 -23.32 20.19 1.06
CA THR A 206 -22.99 20.32 2.48
C THR A 206 -22.22 19.11 2.99
N LEU A 207 -22.67 17.89 2.64
CA LEU A 207 -21.99 16.64 3.01
C LEU A 207 -20.87 16.27 2.03
N ALA A 208 -20.57 17.11 1.03
CA ALA A 208 -19.57 16.78 0.01
C ALA A 208 -18.20 16.46 0.62
N GLN A 209 -17.76 17.22 1.62
CA GLN A 209 -16.47 16.98 2.29
C GLN A 209 -16.46 15.65 3.05
N ILE A 210 -17.54 15.31 3.77
CA ILE A 210 -17.68 14.01 4.44
C ILE A 210 -17.59 12.89 3.41
N ARG A 211 -18.36 12.96 2.32
CA ARG A 211 -18.34 11.94 1.25
C ARG A 211 -16.96 11.82 0.57
N LEU A 212 -16.25 12.93 0.41
CA LEU A 212 -14.88 12.91 -0.12
C LEU A 212 -13.91 12.22 0.85
N LYS A 213 -14.05 12.48 2.17
CA LYS A 213 -13.28 11.80 3.21
C LYS A 213 -13.61 10.31 3.31
N GLU A 214 -14.88 9.93 3.19
CA GLU A 214 -15.30 8.51 3.10
C GLU A 214 -14.70 7.81 1.89
N ILE A 215 -14.68 8.46 0.73
CA ILE A 215 -14.02 7.91 -0.47
C ILE A 215 -12.52 7.75 -0.22
N SER A 216 -11.87 8.75 0.40
CA SER A 216 -10.45 8.68 0.75
C SER A 216 -10.16 7.54 1.74
N HIS A 217 -11.01 7.34 2.75
CA HIS A 217 -10.91 6.22 3.68
C HIS A 217 -11.01 4.87 2.97
N ASN A 218 -11.96 4.73 2.02
CA ASN A 218 -12.07 3.52 1.20
C ASN A 218 -10.84 3.33 0.28
N GLN A 219 -10.25 4.39 -0.26
CA GLN A 219 -8.99 4.28 -1.01
C GLN A 219 -7.83 3.78 -0.13
N ASN A 220 -7.76 4.22 1.12
CA ASN A 220 -6.76 3.76 2.08
C ASN A 220 -6.94 2.28 2.46
N LYS A 221 -8.19 1.79 2.52
CA LYS A 221 -8.46 0.35 2.66
C LYS A 221 -7.90 -0.44 1.48
N GLU A 222 -8.11 0.02 0.25
CA GLU A 222 -7.52 -0.60 -0.95
C GLU A 222 -5.98 -0.52 -0.93
N ASP A 223 -5.37 0.56 -0.42
CA ASP A 223 -3.92 0.65 -0.24
C ASP A 223 -3.37 -0.37 0.76
N LEU A 224 -4.09 -0.63 1.86
CA LEU A 224 -3.75 -1.70 2.79
C LEU A 224 -3.77 -3.07 2.07
N GLN A 225 -4.79 -3.34 1.26
CA GLN A 225 -4.85 -4.59 0.47
C GLN A 225 -3.66 -4.72 -0.48
N GLU A 226 -3.27 -3.63 -1.15
CA GLU A 226 -2.10 -3.63 -2.03
C GLU A 226 -0.80 -3.89 -1.25
N THR A 227 -0.60 -3.24 -0.10
CA THR A 227 0.57 -3.49 0.76
C THR A 227 0.63 -4.94 1.22
N LEU A 228 -0.50 -5.53 1.63
CA LEU A 228 -0.55 -6.95 2.01
C LEU A 228 -0.17 -7.86 0.84
N ASN A 229 -0.76 -7.64 -0.35
CA ASN A 229 -0.42 -8.40 -1.56
C ASN A 229 1.08 -8.28 -1.88
N VAL A 230 1.67 -7.10 -1.78
CA VAL A 230 3.09 -6.84 -2.04
C VAL A 230 3.97 -7.54 -1.00
N SER A 231 3.68 -7.43 0.29
CA SER A 231 4.49 -8.00 1.37
C SER A 231 4.47 -9.53 1.37
N ILE A 232 3.30 -10.14 1.14
CA ILE A 232 3.20 -11.60 0.99
C ILE A 232 4.01 -12.06 -0.23
N THR A 233 3.76 -11.47 -1.40
CA THR A 233 4.48 -11.80 -2.64
C THR A 233 6.00 -11.66 -2.45
N SER A 234 6.45 -10.60 -1.78
CA SER A 234 7.88 -10.37 -1.54
C SER A 234 8.48 -11.42 -0.60
N THR A 235 7.74 -11.83 0.42
CA THR A 235 8.12 -12.91 1.34
C THR A 235 8.25 -14.25 0.62
N GLU A 236 7.25 -14.62 -0.19
CA GLU A 236 7.28 -15.87 -0.95
C GLU A 236 8.45 -15.90 -1.94
N ARG A 237 8.69 -14.79 -2.65
CA ARG A 237 9.83 -14.66 -3.56
C ARG A 237 11.18 -14.78 -2.82
N ALA A 238 11.31 -14.18 -1.65
CA ALA A 238 12.51 -14.25 -0.83
C ALA A 238 12.73 -15.67 -0.29
N TYR A 239 11.68 -16.35 0.16
CA TYR A 239 11.74 -17.76 0.58
C TYR A 239 12.17 -18.68 -0.56
N LEU A 240 11.56 -18.53 -1.74
CA LEU A 240 11.93 -19.29 -2.93
C LEU A 240 13.37 -19.00 -3.39
N GLU A 241 13.84 -17.75 -3.25
CA GLU A 241 15.24 -17.41 -3.53
C GLU A 241 16.20 -18.07 -2.55
N LEU A 242 15.90 -18.03 -1.25
CA LEU A 242 16.68 -18.71 -0.22
C LEU A 242 16.79 -20.21 -0.53
N ALA A 243 15.67 -20.87 -0.85
CA ALA A 243 15.64 -22.26 -1.26
C ALA A 243 16.55 -22.56 -2.46
N LEU A 244 16.57 -21.67 -3.47
CA LEU A 244 17.50 -21.78 -4.59
C LEU A 244 18.97 -21.71 -4.12
N GLN A 245 19.32 -20.71 -3.30
CA GLN A 245 20.70 -20.51 -2.85
C GLN A 245 21.23 -21.71 -2.06
N TRP A 246 20.38 -22.35 -1.25
CA TRP A 246 20.71 -23.59 -0.55
C TRP A 246 21.00 -24.75 -1.52
N LYS A 247 20.21 -24.94 -2.58
CA LYS A 247 20.48 -25.98 -3.58
C LYS A 247 21.72 -25.68 -4.41
N VAL A 248 21.98 -24.43 -4.74
CA VAL A 248 23.23 -24.04 -5.41
C VAL A 248 24.44 -24.37 -4.52
N LEU A 249 24.35 -24.13 -3.21
CA LEU A 249 25.41 -24.52 -2.26
C LEU A 249 25.64 -26.04 -2.25
N GLN A 250 24.57 -26.84 -2.27
CA GLN A 250 24.70 -28.31 -2.37
C GLN A 250 25.44 -28.74 -3.63
N VAL A 251 25.09 -28.18 -4.78
CA VAL A 251 25.75 -28.50 -6.05
C VAL A 251 27.22 -28.07 -6.05
N LYS A 252 27.55 -26.91 -5.44
CA LYS A 252 28.93 -26.43 -5.33
C LYS A 252 29.77 -27.28 -4.37
N ASN A 253 29.20 -27.74 -3.25
CA ASN A 253 29.85 -28.68 -2.34
C ASN A 253 30.14 -30.02 -3.02
N TRP A 254 29.16 -30.58 -3.73
CA TRP A 254 29.39 -31.78 -4.54
C TRP A 254 30.54 -31.57 -5.54
N LEU A 255 30.56 -30.43 -6.23
CA LEU A 255 31.62 -30.12 -7.20
C LEU A 255 32.99 -30.05 -6.52
N LEU A 256 33.09 -29.46 -5.31
CA LEU A 256 34.31 -29.44 -4.51
C LEU A 256 34.76 -30.87 -4.14
N GLU A 257 33.86 -31.69 -3.58
CA GLU A 257 34.13 -33.08 -3.22
C GLU A 257 34.64 -33.90 -4.42
N GLN A 258 34.00 -33.75 -5.58
CA GLN A 258 34.43 -34.39 -6.82
C GLN A 258 35.83 -33.94 -7.27
N GLY A 259 36.19 -32.68 -7.02
CA GLY A 259 37.52 -32.15 -7.32
C GLY A 259 38.59 -32.69 -6.37
N GLU A 260 38.28 -32.76 -5.08
CA GLU A 260 39.16 -33.33 -4.05
C GLU A 260 39.43 -34.82 -4.30
N GLN A 261 38.39 -35.58 -4.70
CA GLN A 261 38.57 -36.97 -5.12
C GLN A 261 39.54 -37.10 -6.29
N VAL A 262 39.44 -36.24 -7.30
CA VAL A 262 40.38 -36.22 -8.43
C VAL A 262 41.80 -35.92 -7.98
N VAL A 263 42.00 -34.89 -7.13
CA VAL A 263 43.33 -34.56 -6.59
C VAL A 263 43.92 -35.73 -5.78
N ASN A 264 43.12 -36.39 -4.95
CA ASN A 264 43.56 -37.54 -4.16
C ASN A 264 44.01 -38.71 -5.05
N ILE A 265 43.28 -38.99 -6.13
CA ILE A 265 43.66 -40.04 -7.09
C ILE A 265 44.98 -39.68 -7.79
N LEU A 266 45.15 -38.42 -8.21
CA LEU A 266 46.36 -37.94 -8.87
C LEU A 266 47.57 -37.95 -7.94
N ASP A 267 47.40 -37.61 -6.66
CA ASP A 267 48.49 -37.64 -5.67
C ASP A 267 49.01 -39.07 -5.44
N LEU A 268 48.09 -40.04 -5.30
CA LEU A 268 48.44 -41.47 -5.18
C LEU A 268 49.20 -42.00 -6.42
N ARG A 269 48.96 -41.41 -7.58
CA ARG A 269 49.57 -41.79 -8.87
C ARG A 269 50.80 -40.96 -9.25
N ARG A 270 51.18 -39.98 -8.42
CA ARG A 270 52.25 -39.02 -8.71
C ARG A 270 53.62 -39.66 -8.93
N SER A 271 53.90 -40.78 -8.27
CA SER A 271 55.14 -41.55 -8.45
C SER A 271 55.14 -42.50 -9.65
N TYR A 272 54.02 -42.62 -10.37
CA TYR A 272 53.83 -43.61 -11.44
C TYR A 272 53.65 -42.94 -12.79
N ASP A 273 52.58 -42.18 -12.96
CA ASP A 273 52.14 -41.71 -14.29
C ASP A 273 51.44 -40.34 -14.31
N THR A 274 51.26 -39.69 -13.17
CA THR A 274 50.68 -38.33 -13.12
C THR A 274 51.76 -37.27 -13.34
N GLY A 275 51.55 -36.36 -14.31
CA GLY A 275 52.43 -35.23 -14.55
C GLY A 275 52.25 -34.11 -13.51
N GLU A 276 53.32 -33.38 -13.20
CA GLU A 276 53.27 -32.22 -12.28
C GLU A 276 52.28 -31.15 -12.73
N ALA A 277 52.15 -30.93 -14.05
CA ALA A 277 51.17 -30.00 -14.60
C ALA A 277 49.72 -30.42 -14.32
N ASP A 278 49.43 -31.72 -14.40
CA ASP A 278 48.08 -32.28 -14.20
C ASP A 278 47.66 -32.16 -12.75
N TYR A 279 48.57 -32.51 -11.84
CA TYR A 279 48.35 -32.34 -10.40
C TYR A 279 48.14 -30.86 -10.05
N ALA A 280 49.01 -29.96 -10.54
CA ALA A 280 48.89 -28.53 -10.30
C ALA A 280 47.55 -27.95 -10.83
N GLN A 281 47.09 -28.40 -12.01
CA GLN A 281 45.81 -27.99 -12.59
C GLN A 281 44.62 -28.47 -11.75
N ALA A 282 44.65 -29.71 -11.27
CA ALA A 282 43.61 -30.26 -10.40
C ALA A 282 43.54 -29.51 -9.06
N VAL A 283 44.70 -29.25 -8.44
CA VAL A 283 44.81 -28.44 -7.21
C VAL A 283 44.27 -27.03 -7.43
N ALA A 284 44.64 -26.36 -8.52
CA ALA A 284 44.11 -25.03 -8.85
C ALA A 284 42.58 -25.05 -8.99
N THR A 285 42.03 -26.09 -9.61
CA THR A 285 40.58 -26.28 -9.76
C THR A 285 39.89 -26.47 -8.42
N VAL A 286 40.46 -27.27 -7.50
CA VAL A 286 39.93 -27.45 -6.14
C VAL A 286 39.94 -26.13 -5.36
N GLN A 287 41.02 -25.36 -5.44
CA GLN A 287 41.07 -24.05 -4.76
C GLN A 287 40.01 -23.08 -5.30
N GLN A 288 39.78 -23.07 -6.63
CA GLN A 288 38.70 -22.28 -7.20
C GLN A 288 37.32 -22.75 -6.71
N ARG A 289 37.06 -24.06 -6.69
CA ARG A 289 35.79 -24.63 -6.20
C ARG A 289 35.57 -24.32 -4.71
N LYS A 290 36.64 -24.28 -3.91
CA LYS A 290 36.57 -23.86 -2.51
C LYS A 290 36.18 -22.38 -2.36
N ALA A 291 36.75 -21.50 -3.20
CA ALA A 291 36.35 -20.09 -3.24
C ALA A 291 34.88 -19.92 -3.66
N ASP A 292 34.40 -20.71 -4.62
CA ASP A 292 33.00 -20.73 -5.04
C ASP A 292 32.06 -21.14 -3.88
N VAL A 293 32.41 -22.18 -3.11
CA VAL A 293 31.64 -22.63 -1.94
C VAL A 293 31.56 -21.52 -0.89
N ILE A 294 32.69 -20.88 -0.55
CA ILE A 294 32.73 -19.79 0.44
C ILE A 294 31.83 -18.62 -0.01
N THR A 295 31.91 -18.24 -1.29
CA THR A 295 31.06 -17.19 -1.85
C THR A 295 29.59 -17.57 -1.80
N GLN A 296 29.26 -18.83 -2.06
CA GLN A 296 27.89 -19.31 -2.03
C GLN A 296 27.33 -19.45 -0.60
N GLN A 297 28.17 -19.80 0.39
CA GLN A 297 27.80 -19.76 1.81
C GLN A 297 27.36 -18.36 2.22
N ALA A 298 28.11 -17.33 1.83
CA ALA A 298 27.73 -15.94 2.09
C ALA A 298 26.39 -15.55 1.45
N ARG A 299 26.11 -16.02 0.22
CA ARG A 299 24.82 -15.77 -0.46
C ARG A 299 23.63 -16.43 0.24
N VAL A 300 23.83 -17.62 0.83
CA VAL A 300 22.80 -18.27 1.65
C VAL A 300 22.50 -17.44 2.91
N GLN A 301 23.55 -16.94 3.58
CA GLN A 301 23.39 -16.08 4.75
C GLN A 301 22.67 -14.76 4.37
N GLU A 302 23.09 -14.09 3.29
CA GLU A 302 22.46 -12.83 2.80
C GLU A 302 20.99 -13.01 2.41
N SER A 303 20.64 -14.10 1.71
CA SER A 303 19.25 -14.40 1.36
C SER A 303 18.39 -14.76 2.58
N SER A 304 18.99 -15.39 3.61
CA SER A 304 18.35 -15.62 4.90
C SER A 304 18.06 -14.30 5.60
N ASP A 305 19.01 -13.37 5.64
CA ASP A 305 18.81 -12.06 6.29
C ASP A 305 17.79 -11.20 5.56
N THR A 306 17.75 -11.28 4.22
CA THR A 306 16.69 -10.66 3.41
C THR A 306 15.30 -11.17 3.82
N LEU A 307 15.15 -12.49 4.04
CA LEU A 307 13.89 -13.07 4.50
C LEU A 307 13.58 -12.68 5.95
N LYS A 308 14.56 -12.71 6.86
CA LYS A 308 14.41 -12.26 8.26
C LYS A 308 13.90 -10.84 8.35
N ASN A 309 14.40 -9.94 7.51
CA ASN A 309 13.95 -8.55 7.46
C ASN A 309 12.48 -8.41 7.05
N LEU A 310 11.99 -9.26 6.15
CA LEU A 310 10.58 -9.26 5.73
C LEU A 310 9.66 -9.84 6.81
N ILE A 311 10.03 -10.98 7.41
CA ILE A 311 9.21 -11.64 8.44
C ILE A 311 9.27 -10.93 9.78
N ASN A 312 10.37 -10.23 10.09
CA ASN A 312 10.59 -9.43 11.30
C ASN A 312 10.15 -10.12 12.62
N SER A 313 10.39 -11.43 12.75
CA SER A 313 10.01 -12.21 13.94
C SER A 313 11.12 -12.19 14.99
N GLU A 314 10.75 -12.19 16.28
CA GLU A 314 11.72 -12.31 17.39
C GLU A 314 12.47 -13.66 17.35
N GLU A 315 11.79 -14.75 16.97
CA GLU A 315 12.39 -16.08 16.81
C GLU A 315 13.46 -16.10 15.69
N TYR A 316 13.23 -15.33 14.62
CA TYR A 316 14.11 -15.21 13.45
C TYR A 316 14.73 -13.81 13.37
N SER A 317 15.22 -13.32 14.50
CA SER A 317 15.75 -11.96 14.62
C SER A 317 16.94 -11.71 13.68
N LEU A 318 16.97 -10.54 13.05
CA LEU A 318 18.13 -10.04 12.30
C LEU A 318 19.40 -9.91 13.14
N HIS A 319 19.26 -9.82 14.47
CA HIS A 319 20.40 -9.76 15.39
C HIS A 319 21.01 -11.15 15.65
N SER A 320 20.30 -12.22 15.27
CA SER A 320 20.78 -13.58 15.39
C SER A 320 21.53 -14.02 14.14
N GLU A 321 22.66 -14.69 14.36
CA GLU A 321 23.48 -15.31 13.32
C GLU A 321 22.94 -16.67 12.84
N THR A 322 21.75 -17.09 13.29
CA THR A 322 21.08 -18.30 12.82
C THR A 322 20.65 -18.14 11.36
N VAL A 323 20.88 -19.15 10.53
CA VAL A 323 20.51 -19.13 9.12
C VAL A 323 19.21 -19.88 8.92
N ILE A 324 18.28 -19.28 8.19
CA ILE A 324 17.01 -19.93 7.87
C ILE A 324 17.27 -21.10 6.91
N GLN A 325 16.79 -22.27 7.29
CA GLN A 325 16.78 -23.48 6.49
C GLN A 325 15.35 -23.73 5.98
N PRO A 326 15.12 -23.68 4.65
CA PRO A 326 13.81 -23.99 4.09
C PRO A 326 13.36 -25.41 4.46
N ILE A 327 12.06 -25.58 4.69
CA ILE A 327 11.43 -26.89 4.89
C ILE A 327 10.55 -27.18 3.67
N GLY A 328 10.64 -28.41 3.15
CA GLY A 328 9.91 -28.86 1.97
C GLY A 328 10.81 -29.15 0.76
N VAL A 329 10.20 -29.64 -0.31
CA VAL A 329 10.86 -30.02 -1.57
C VAL A 329 10.72 -28.88 -2.58
N ILE A 330 11.76 -28.64 -3.40
CA ILE A 330 11.65 -27.72 -4.54
C ILE A 330 11.00 -28.47 -5.70
N GLU A 331 9.70 -28.25 -5.87
CA GLU A 331 8.92 -28.81 -6.97
C GLU A 331 8.10 -27.72 -7.66
N ALA A 332 7.70 -27.99 -8.90
CA ALA A 332 6.86 -27.08 -9.66
C ALA A 332 5.41 -27.19 -9.19
N SER A 333 4.85 -26.10 -8.67
CA SER A 333 3.48 -26.09 -8.17
C SER A 333 2.47 -26.24 -9.30
N PRO A 334 1.50 -27.18 -9.22
CA PRO A 334 0.51 -27.34 -10.27
C PRO A 334 -0.44 -26.13 -10.31
N ILE A 335 -0.73 -25.62 -11.51
CA ILE A 335 -1.68 -24.52 -11.70
C ILE A 335 -2.57 -24.75 -12.93
N ILE A 336 -3.81 -24.28 -12.80
CA ILE A 336 -4.81 -24.23 -13.86
C ILE A 336 -4.89 -22.79 -14.38
N LEU A 337 -4.51 -22.58 -15.64
CA LEU A 337 -4.38 -21.24 -16.21
C LEU A 337 -5.38 -20.98 -17.33
N SER A 338 -6.12 -19.87 -17.21
CA SER A 338 -6.95 -19.29 -18.27
C SER A 338 -6.62 -17.81 -18.43
N PRO A 339 -5.95 -17.38 -19.52
CA PRO A 339 -5.54 -15.99 -19.69
C PRO A 339 -6.68 -14.97 -19.63
N ARG A 340 -7.86 -15.34 -20.17
CA ARG A 340 -9.04 -14.47 -20.12
C ARG A 340 -9.56 -14.33 -18.70
N GLN A 341 -9.69 -15.45 -17.99
CA GLN A 341 -10.15 -15.45 -16.61
C GLN A 341 -9.19 -14.66 -15.73
N ALA A 342 -7.88 -14.84 -15.91
CA ALA A 342 -6.87 -14.06 -15.21
C ALA A 342 -7.04 -12.55 -15.39
N ILE A 343 -7.31 -12.07 -16.62
CA ILE A 343 -7.58 -10.65 -16.88
C ILE A 343 -8.87 -10.21 -16.21
N MET A 344 -9.96 -10.97 -16.33
CA MET A 344 -11.24 -10.62 -15.71
C MET A 344 -11.13 -10.52 -14.19
N THR A 345 -10.54 -11.54 -13.56
CA THR A 345 -10.25 -11.57 -12.12
C THR A 345 -9.39 -10.39 -11.69
N ALA A 346 -8.39 -10.00 -12.49
CA ALA A 346 -7.57 -8.82 -12.22
C ALA A 346 -8.38 -7.52 -12.24
N LEU A 347 -9.27 -7.33 -13.21
CA LEU A 347 -10.08 -6.11 -13.29
C LEU A 347 -11.11 -5.98 -12.15
N GLU A 348 -11.48 -7.10 -11.54
CA GLU A 348 -12.42 -7.15 -10.41
C GLU A 348 -11.73 -6.96 -9.06
N ASN A 349 -10.58 -7.60 -8.85
CA ASN A 349 -9.96 -7.70 -7.53
C ASN A 349 -8.82 -6.71 -7.28
N ARG A 350 -8.16 -6.19 -8.32
CA ARG A 350 -6.99 -5.34 -8.15
C ARG A 350 -7.30 -4.03 -7.39
N PRO A 351 -6.56 -3.73 -6.30
CA PRO A 351 -6.78 -2.52 -5.52
C PRO A 351 -6.54 -1.22 -6.32
N ASP A 352 -5.52 -1.20 -7.19
CA ASP A 352 -5.19 -0.02 -8.01
C ASP A 352 -6.34 0.38 -8.95
N ILE A 353 -7.05 -0.58 -9.56
CA ILE A 353 -8.22 -0.34 -10.40
C ILE A 353 -9.41 0.16 -9.57
N LYS A 354 -9.66 -0.45 -8.40
CA LYS A 354 -10.73 -0.02 -7.48
C LYS A 354 -10.51 1.42 -7.01
N LYS A 355 -9.27 1.79 -6.67
CA LYS A 355 -8.89 3.17 -6.31
C LYS A 355 -9.16 4.17 -7.43
N LEU A 356 -8.86 3.82 -8.69
CA LEU A 356 -9.16 4.68 -9.84
C LEU A 356 -10.66 4.91 -10.03
N LEU A 357 -11.49 3.89 -9.75
CA LEU A 357 -12.95 4.02 -9.76
C LEU A 357 -13.44 4.94 -8.63
N LEU A 358 -12.87 4.82 -7.42
CA LEU A 358 -13.12 5.71 -6.30
C LEU A 358 -12.73 7.16 -6.63
N SER A 359 -11.60 7.39 -7.32
CA SER A 359 -11.21 8.72 -7.81
C SER A 359 -12.25 9.32 -8.76
N ILE A 360 -12.84 8.53 -9.67
CA ILE A 360 -13.92 9.02 -10.54
C ILE A 360 -15.14 9.45 -9.73
N LYS A 361 -15.48 8.72 -8.66
CA LYS A 361 -16.58 9.09 -7.75
C LYS A 361 -16.29 10.41 -7.03
N ALA A 362 -15.07 10.59 -6.50
CA ALA A 362 -14.66 11.84 -5.86
C ALA A 362 -14.77 13.04 -6.82
N GLU A 363 -14.26 12.90 -8.05
CA GLU A 363 -14.36 13.93 -9.08
C GLU A 363 -15.82 14.19 -9.51
N SER A 364 -16.71 13.21 -9.40
CA SER A 364 -18.14 13.44 -9.63
C SER A 364 -18.76 14.35 -8.57
N ILE A 365 -18.45 14.14 -7.29
CA ILE A 365 -18.94 14.99 -6.21
C ILE A 365 -18.43 16.43 -6.41
N GLN A 366 -17.17 16.60 -6.81
CA GLN A 366 -16.62 17.93 -7.09
C GLN A 366 -17.32 18.63 -8.26
N VAL A 367 -17.74 17.89 -9.29
CA VAL A 367 -18.57 18.44 -10.37
C VAL A 367 -19.92 18.93 -9.84
N ASP A 368 -20.57 18.16 -8.96
CA ASP A 368 -21.87 18.52 -8.39
C ASP A 368 -21.75 19.78 -7.49
N VAL A 369 -20.69 19.87 -6.68
CA VAL A 369 -20.38 21.07 -5.86
C VAL A 369 -20.12 22.29 -6.76
N ALA A 370 -19.33 22.12 -7.83
CA ALA A 370 -19.01 23.21 -8.75
C ALA A 370 -20.23 23.65 -9.58
N ASP A 371 -21.15 22.73 -9.90
CA ASP A 371 -22.44 23.05 -10.53
C ASP A 371 -23.29 23.92 -9.60
N ASN A 372 -23.46 23.50 -8.34
CA ASN A 372 -24.21 24.27 -7.36
C ASN A 372 -23.61 25.68 -7.13
N ALA A 373 -22.29 25.81 -7.15
CA ALA A 373 -21.62 27.12 -7.02
C ALA A 373 -21.97 28.11 -8.15
N ARG A 374 -22.46 27.63 -9.31
CA ARG A 374 -22.93 28.49 -10.41
C ARG A 374 -24.33 29.07 -10.17
N MET A 375 -25.09 28.53 -9.22
CA MET A 375 -26.43 29.01 -8.93
C MET A 375 -26.42 30.40 -8.28
N PRO A 376 -27.46 31.23 -8.50
CA PRO A 376 -27.71 32.41 -7.68
C PRO A 376 -27.83 32.04 -6.20
N LYS A 377 -27.49 32.98 -5.33
CA LYS A 377 -27.70 32.86 -3.89
C LYS A 377 -29.09 33.38 -3.56
N LEU A 378 -29.88 32.55 -2.91
CA LEU A 378 -31.19 32.90 -2.37
C LEU A 378 -31.24 32.34 -0.95
N ASP A 379 -31.21 33.20 0.05
CA ASP A 379 -31.23 32.78 1.45
C ASP A 379 -32.54 33.23 2.10
N MET A 380 -33.16 32.33 2.86
CA MET A 380 -34.17 32.67 3.84
C MET A 380 -33.48 33.02 5.16
N GLN A 381 -33.89 34.13 5.77
CA GLN A 381 -33.42 34.55 7.08
C GLN A 381 -34.64 34.74 7.99
N ALA A 382 -34.59 34.12 9.16
CA ALA A 382 -35.55 34.31 10.23
C ALA A 382 -34.77 34.64 11.51
N GLN A 383 -35.06 35.77 12.12
CA GLN A 383 -34.44 36.21 13.36
C GLN A 383 -35.54 36.62 14.34
N MET A 384 -35.38 36.22 15.60
CA MET A 384 -36.19 36.67 16.72
C MET A 384 -35.24 37.25 17.77
N ALA A 385 -35.46 38.50 18.16
CA ALA A 385 -34.67 39.19 19.16
C ALA A 385 -35.58 39.65 20.31
N PHE A 386 -35.18 39.34 21.52
CA PHE A 386 -35.86 39.68 22.76
C PHE A 386 -35.00 40.68 23.51
N TYR A 387 -35.56 41.84 23.83
CA TYR A 387 -34.84 42.94 24.47
C TYR A 387 -35.29 43.09 25.91
N GLY A 388 -34.34 43.43 26.78
CA GLY A 388 -34.63 43.87 28.14
C GLY A 388 -33.67 44.98 28.54
N LEU A 389 -34.16 45.92 29.35
CA LEU A 389 -33.41 47.08 29.83
C LEU A 389 -33.67 47.31 31.31
N GLY A 390 -32.66 47.09 32.14
CA GLY A 390 -32.79 47.16 33.59
C GLY A 390 -31.71 47.99 34.30
N GLY A 391 -31.95 48.24 35.59
CA GLY A 391 -30.93 48.77 36.51
C GLY A 391 -29.89 47.73 36.92
N SER A 392 -30.21 46.44 36.74
CA SER A 392 -29.32 45.30 36.91
C SER A 392 -29.42 44.33 35.73
N ALA A 393 -28.44 43.42 35.62
CA ALA A 393 -28.48 42.35 34.63
C ALA A 393 -29.71 41.43 34.81
N GLY A 394 -30.11 41.17 36.06
CA GLY A 394 -31.25 40.32 36.38
C GLY A 394 -32.56 40.90 35.87
N ASP A 395 -32.77 42.20 36.06
CA ASP A 395 -33.94 42.91 35.55
C ASP A 395 -34.00 42.83 34.01
N GLY A 396 -32.85 43.00 33.34
CA GLY A 396 -32.76 42.89 31.88
C GLY A 396 -33.06 41.48 31.35
N TYR A 397 -32.59 40.44 32.02
CA TYR A 397 -32.94 39.06 31.66
C TYR A 397 -34.41 38.73 31.94
N GLN A 398 -34.99 39.28 33.01
CA GLN A 398 -36.39 39.07 33.33
C GLN A 398 -37.29 39.60 32.20
N GLU A 399 -37.06 40.81 31.72
CA GLU A 399 -37.82 41.36 30.57
C GLU A 399 -37.64 40.53 29.28
N VAL A 400 -36.46 39.93 29.07
CA VAL A 400 -36.21 39.00 27.95
C VAL A 400 -37.05 37.74 28.07
N PHE A 401 -37.14 37.14 29.26
CA PHE A 401 -37.94 35.93 29.51
C PHE A 401 -39.44 36.18 29.57
N ASP A 402 -39.86 37.36 30.06
CA ASP A 402 -41.26 37.80 30.06
C ASP A 402 -41.73 38.17 28.65
N THR A 403 -40.79 38.32 27.70
CA THR A 403 -41.02 38.60 26.27
C THR A 403 -41.73 39.93 25.98
N ASP A 404 -41.56 40.91 26.87
CA ASP A 404 -42.23 42.21 26.79
C ASP A 404 -41.82 43.03 25.54
N PHE A 405 -40.57 42.89 25.11
CA PHE A 405 -40.03 43.57 23.93
C PHE A 405 -39.45 42.57 22.92
N ILE A 406 -40.32 42.05 22.05
CA ILE A 406 -39.95 41.11 20.99
C ILE A 406 -39.91 41.78 19.62
N ASN A 407 -38.81 41.58 18.89
CA ASN A 407 -38.68 41.90 17.47
C ASN A 407 -38.53 40.61 16.68
N TYR A 408 -39.17 40.53 15.52
CA TYR A 408 -39.02 39.44 14.58
C TYR A 408 -38.71 39.98 13.20
N LEU A 409 -37.84 39.28 12.47
CA LEU A 409 -37.47 39.56 11.10
C LEU A 409 -37.60 38.27 10.31
N ALA A 410 -38.33 38.32 9.20
CA ALA A 410 -38.34 37.27 8.20
C ALA A 410 -38.05 37.92 6.84
N GLY A 411 -37.04 37.43 6.15
CA GLY A 411 -36.56 38.03 4.90
C GLY A 411 -36.02 37.01 3.92
N LEU A 412 -36.07 37.37 2.65
CA LEU A 412 -35.37 36.66 1.58
C LEU A 412 -34.27 37.58 1.04
N SER A 413 -33.06 37.06 0.93
CA SER A 413 -31.92 37.76 0.33
C SER A 413 -31.53 37.08 -0.97
N PHE A 414 -31.56 37.82 -2.08
CA PHE A 414 -31.21 37.31 -3.41
C PHE A 414 -29.97 38.04 -3.96
N GLU A 415 -28.98 37.27 -4.37
CA GLU A 415 -27.74 37.76 -4.97
C GLU A 415 -27.40 36.93 -6.21
N VAL A 416 -27.24 37.59 -7.36
CA VAL A 416 -26.81 36.95 -8.60
C VAL A 416 -25.56 37.65 -9.15
N PRO A 417 -24.43 36.93 -9.29
CA PRO A 417 -23.23 37.50 -9.91
C PRO A 417 -23.45 37.66 -11.42
N LEU A 418 -23.41 38.90 -11.92
CA LEU A 418 -23.53 39.16 -13.35
C LEU A 418 -22.26 38.66 -14.09
N GLY A 419 -22.46 37.76 -15.06
CA GLY A 419 -21.39 37.15 -15.85
C GLY A 419 -20.78 35.87 -15.29
N ASN A 420 -20.79 35.67 -13.96
CA ASN A 420 -20.42 34.45 -13.22
C ASN A 420 -19.21 33.62 -13.75
N ARG A 421 -18.21 34.27 -14.36
CA ARG A 421 -17.14 33.59 -15.12
C ARG A 421 -16.27 32.67 -14.26
N ALA A 422 -16.05 33.05 -13.00
CA ALA A 422 -15.26 32.26 -12.07
C ALA A 422 -15.93 30.91 -11.74
N ALA A 423 -17.22 30.90 -11.42
CA ALA A 423 -17.95 29.66 -11.15
C ALA A 423 -18.10 28.79 -12.41
N GLU A 424 -18.32 29.42 -13.58
CA GLU A 424 -18.37 28.72 -14.87
C GLU A 424 -17.03 28.02 -15.21
N ALA A 425 -15.92 28.73 -14.99
CA ALA A 425 -14.58 28.17 -15.16
C ALA A 425 -14.32 27.03 -14.14
N GLY A 426 -14.75 27.20 -12.89
CA GLY A 426 -14.65 26.16 -11.85
C GLY A 426 -15.39 24.88 -12.23
N TYR A 427 -16.65 24.98 -12.67
CA TYR A 427 -17.44 23.85 -13.16
C TYR A 427 -16.81 23.17 -14.37
N THR A 428 -16.36 23.97 -15.34
CA THR A 428 -15.67 23.45 -16.54
C THR A 428 -14.39 22.70 -16.14
N SER A 429 -13.60 23.26 -15.22
CA SER A 429 -12.39 22.62 -14.69
C SER A 429 -12.70 21.29 -14.00
N ALA A 430 -13.69 21.25 -13.10
CA ALA A 430 -14.12 20.04 -12.41
C ALA A 430 -14.57 18.95 -13.41
N ARG A 431 -15.33 19.33 -14.45
CA ARG A 431 -15.76 18.40 -15.50
C ARG A 431 -14.56 17.83 -16.28
N LEU A 432 -13.56 18.66 -16.60
CA LEU A 432 -12.33 18.21 -17.24
C LEU A 432 -11.49 17.31 -16.33
N GLN A 433 -11.46 17.58 -15.02
CA GLN A 433 -10.80 16.72 -14.02
C GLN A 433 -11.47 15.34 -13.95
N LYS A 434 -12.81 15.27 -13.95
CA LYS A 434 -13.57 14.01 -14.06
C LYS A 434 -13.27 13.27 -15.37
N MET A 435 -13.24 13.96 -16.51
CA MET A 435 -12.86 13.36 -17.79
C MET A 435 -11.42 12.80 -17.78
N ARG A 436 -10.49 13.52 -17.17
CA ARG A 436 -9.11 13.06 -16.96
C ARG A 436 -9.08 11.80 -16.09
N ALA A 437 -9.83 11.76 -14.98
CA ALA A 437 -9.92 10.57 -14.13
C ALA A 437 -10.47 9.35 -14.87
N ILE A 438 -11.50 9.52 -15.72
CA ILE A 438 -12.02 8.45 -16.58
C ILE A 438 -10.96 7.96 -17.57
N ALA A 439 -10.20 8.87 -18.19
CA ALA A 439 -9.11 8.49 -19.09
C ALA A 439 -7.98 7.74 -18.34
N THR A 440 -7.63 8.17 -17.13
CA THR A 440 -6.67 7.48 -16.26
C THR A 440 -7.15 6.08 -15.88
N TYR A 441 -8.43 5.90 -15.55
CA TYR A 441 -9.02 4.58 -15.31
C TYR A 441 -8.90 3.66 -16.53
N LYS A 442 -9.24 4.15 -17.74
CA LYS A 442 -9.07 3.38 -18.98
C LYS A 442 -7.60 2.98 -19.21
N LYS A 443 -6.66 3.90 -18.96
CA LYS A 443 -5.21 3.61 -19.01
C LYS A 443 -4.80 2.57 -17.97
N GLY A 444 -5.36 2.63 -16.76
CA GLY A 444 -5.16 1.65 -15.70
C GLY A 444 -5.55 0.24 -16.14
N ILE A 445 -6.74 0.08 -16.72
CA ILE A 445 -7.21 -1.20 -17.29
C ILE A 445 -6.23 -1.74 -18.34
N GLN A 446 -5.76 -0.88 -19.25
CA GLN A 446 -4.80 -1.29 -20.28
C GLN A 446 -3.48 -1.77 -19.67
N ASN A 447 -2.95 -1.03 -18.71
CA ASN A 447 -1.72 -1.39 -17.99
C ASN A 447 -1.87 -2.73 -17.25
N ALA A 448 -2.96 -2.90 -16.49
CA ALA A 448 -3.27 -4.14 -15.79
C ALA A 448 -3.39 -5.32 -16.76
N THR A 449 -4.05 -5.13 -17.90
CA THR A 449 -4.18 -6.17 -18.93
C THR A 449 -2.82 -6.58 -19.51
N VAL A 450 -1.96 -5.62 -19.81
CA VAL A 450 -0.60 -5.89 -20.31
C VAL A 450 0.24 -6.61 -19.26
N GLU A 451 0.13 -6.19 -18.01
CA GLU A 451 0.84 -6.79 -16.88
C GLU A 451 0.42 -8.25 -16.64
N VAL A 452 -0.89 -8.54 -16.59
CA VAL A 452 -1.40 -9.91 -16.45
C VAL A 452 -0.93 -10.77 -17.62
N LYS A 453 -1.02 -10.27 -18.86
CA LYS A 453 -0.52 -10.98 -20.05
C LYS A 453 0.98 -11.29 -19.96
N LYS A 454 1.78 -10.37 -19.40
CA LYS A 454 3.21 -10.59 -19.16
C LYS A 454 3.42 -11.75 -18.19
N TYR A 455 2.75 -11.76 -17.04
CA TYR A 455 2.94 -12.83 -16.04
C TYR A 455 2.38 -14.17 -16.49
N VAL A 456 1.23 -14.20 -17.18
CA VAL A 456 0.72 -15.39 -17.87
C VAL A 456 1.76 -15.97 -18.83
N ARG A 457 2.39 -15.12 -19.65
CA ARG A 457 3.45 -15.56 -20.57
C ARG A 457 4.67 -16.08 -19.81
N ASN A 458 5.08 -15.41 -18.73
CA ASN A 458 6.21 -15.85 -17.91
C ASN A 458 5.96 -17.24 -17.31
N VAL A 459 4.76 -17.51 -16.78
CA VAL A 459 4.38 -18.84 -16.25
C VAL A 459 4.49 -19.90 -17.33
N LEU A 460 3.95 -19.63 -18.53
CA LEU A 460 4.03 -20.55 -19.67
C LEU A 460 5.48 -20.79 -20.12
N THR A 461 6.27 -19.73 -20.26
CA THR A 461 7.68 -19.84 -20.67
C THR A 461 8.51 -20.57 -19.62
N ASN A 462 8.32 -20.30 -18.33
CA ASN A 462 9.05 -20.97 -17.27
C ASN A 462 8.67 -22.46 -17.16
N ALA A 463 7.41 -22.81 -17.43
CA ALA A 463 6.98 -24.21 -17.51
C ALA A 463 7.70 -24.98 -18.63
N GLU A 464 7.85 -24.38 -19.82
CA GLU A 464 8.64 -24.95 -20.91
C GLU A 464 10.13 -25.05 -20.57
N LEU A 465 10.69 -24.04 -19.89
CA LEU A 465 12.08 -24.03 -19.47
C LEU A 465 12.40 -25.13 -18.45
N ILE A 466 11.47 -25.50 -17.57
CA ILE A 466 11.64 -26.65 -16.66
C ILE A 466 11.95 -27.91 -17.47
N HIS A 467 11.14 -28.18 -18.52
CA HIS A 467 11.33 -29.36 -19.37
C HIS A 467 12.64 -29.33 -20.14
N ALA A 468 12.97 -28.19 -20.75
CA ALA A 468 14.22 -28.02 -21.50
C ALA A 468 15.45 -28.19 -20.59
N ASN A 469 15.44 -27.59 -19.40
CA ASN A 469 16.57 -27.69 -18.47
C ASN A 469 16.68 -29.07 -17.83
N ARG A 470 15.55 -29.76 -17.57
CA ARG A 470 15.56 -31.15 -17.12
C ARG A 470 16.20 -32.07 -18.16
N ALA A 471 15.81 -31.94 -19.44
CA ALA A 471 16.42 -32.68 -20.54
C ALA A 471 17.91 -32.35 -20.70
N TYR A 472 18.30 -31.07 -20.54
CA TYR A 472 19.69 -30.64 -20.55
C TYR A 472 20.50 -31.27 -19.40
N ARG A 473 19.96 -31.29 -18.18
CA ARG A 473 20.59 -31.95 -17.02
C ARG A 473 20.77 -33.46 -17.27
N LEU A 474 19.75 -34.13 -17.80
CA LEU A 474 19.83 -35.54 -18.16
C LEU A 474 20.93 -35.83 -19.19
N ALA A 475 21.01 -35.03 -20.25
CA ALA A 475 22.05 -35.17 -21.26
C ALA A 475 23.47 -34.95 -20.69
N GLN A 476 23.65 -33.98 -19.78
CA GLN A 476 24.93 -33.75 -19.10
C GLN A 476 25.28 -34.89 -18.13
N THR A 477 24.27 -35.49 -17.50
CA THR A 477 24.48 -36.63 -16.60
C THR A 477 24.92 -37.86 -17.39
N GLU A 478 24.28 -38.15 -18.53
CA GLU A 478 24.70 -39.24 -19.41
C GLU A 478 26.12 -39.00 -19.97
N ASN A 479 26.47 -37.75 -20.28
CA ASN A 479 27.84 -37.40 -20.70
C ASN A 479 28.85 -37.74 -19.60
N LEU A 480 28.60 -37.33 -18.35
CA LEU A 480 29.47 -37.66 -17.22
C LEU A 480 29.57 -39.17 -17.01
N ARG A 481 28.45 -39.89 -17.09
CA ARG A 481 28.41 -41.34 -16.93
C ARG A 481 29.17 -42.08 -18.02
N ALA A 482 29.00 -41.69 -19.28
CA ALA A 482 29.76 -42.25 -20.40
C ALA A 482 31.27 -42.05 -20.19
N LEU A 483 31.67 -40.88 -19.70
CA LEU A 483 33.05 -40.59 -19.37
C LEU A 483 33.56 -41.43 -18.19
N SER A 484 32.76 -41.66 -17.16
CA SER A 484 33.10 -42.55 -16.04
C SER A 484 33.34 -44.00 -16.50
N VAL A 485 32.53 -44.51 -17.43
CA VAL A 485 32.74 -45.85 -18.01
C VAL A 485 34.02 -45.91 -18.86
N GLU A 486 34.33 -44.84 -19.60
CA GLU A 486 35.58 -44.77 -20.36
C GLU A 486 36.79 -44.78 -19.41
N GLU A 487 36.72 -44.02 -18.31
CA GLU A 487 37.75 -43.96 -17.25
C GLU A 487 38.12 -45.35 -16.71
N GLU A 488 37.13 -46.23 -16.50
CA GLU A 488 37.35 -47.59 -16.00
C GLU A 488 38.20 -48.46 -16.94
N THR A 489 38.19 -48.15 -18.23
CA THR A 489 38.92 -48.90 -19.26
C THR A 489 40.30 -48.31 -19.58
N MET A 490 40.62 -47.13 -19.05
CA MET A 490 41.88 -46.44 -19.34
C MET A 490 43.03 -46.90 -18.44
N ALA A 491 44.23 -47.00 -19.03
CA ALA A 491 45.45 -47.28 -18.28
C ALA A 491 45.86 -46.10 -17.35
N GLY A 492 45.52 -44.86 -17.73
CA GLY A 492 45.74 -43.68 -16.90
C GLY A 492 45.03 -42.42 -17.38
N LEU A 493 44.90 -41.44 -16.48
CA LEU A 493 44.23 -40.16 -16.73
C LEU A 493 45.16 -39.27 -17.55
N SER A 494 44.94 -39.20 -18.87
CA SER A 494 45.67 -38.25 -19.70
C SER A 494 45.31 -36.79 -19.32
N PRO A 495 46.20 -35.81 -19.56
CA PRO A 495 45.89 -34.39 -19.32
C PRO A 495 44.59 -33.93 -20.00
N THR A 496 44.35 -34.44 -21.21
CA THR A 496 43.14 -34.14 -22.00
C THR A 496 41.90 -34.76 -21.38
N PHE A 497 41.99 -36.00 -20.89
CA PHE A 497 40.88 -36.67 -20.23
C PHE A 497 40.55 -36.04 -18.87
N LEU A 498 41.57 -35.70 -18.06
CA LEU A 498 41.41 -35.02 -16.79
C LEU A 498 40.68 -33.67 -16.97
N ASN A 499 41.12 -32.88 -17.96
CA ASN A 499 40.48 -31.62 -18.28
C ASN A 499 39.01 -31.83 -18.70
N LEU A 500 38.76 -32.80 -19.59
CA LEU A 500 37.42 -33.15 -20.02
C LEU A 500 36.53 -33.57 -18.84
N LYS A 501 37.03 -34.40 -17.91
CA LYS A 501 36.29 -34.82 -16.70
C LYS A 501 35.92 -33.64 -15.81
N LEU A 502 36.86 -32.76 -15.50
CA LEU A 502 36.60 -31.56 -14.68
C LEU A 502 35.61 -30.60 -15.37
N GLN A 503 35.68 -30.48 -16.70
CA GLN A 503 34.73 -29.70 -17.50
C GLN A 503 33.34 -30.32 -17.50
N THR A 504 33.21 -31.64 -17.72
CA THR A 504 31.93 -32.35 -17.73
C THR A 504 31.25 -32.31 -16.36
N GLN A 505 32.00 -32.48 -15.27
CA GLN A 505 31.48 -32.26 -13.90
C GLN A 505 30.91 -30.85 -13.72
N SER A 506 31.63 -29.83 -14.21
CA SER A 506 31.17 -28.44 -14.15
C SER A 506 29.94 -28.21 -15.04
N GLY A 507 29.86 -28.87 -16.19
CA GLY A 507 28.71 -28.88 -17.09
C GLY A 507 27.46 -29.45 -16.42
N LEU A 508 27.58 -30.60 -15.74
CA LEU A 508 26.50 -31.20 -14.97
C LEU A 508 26.05 -30.30 -13.81
N ALA A 509 26.99 -29.74 -13.05
CA ALA A 509 26.69 -28.80 -11.97
C ALA A 509 25.90 -27.58 -12.47
N ASN A 510 26.34 -26.98 -13.58
CA ASN A 510 25.64 -25.84 -14.18
C ASN A 510 24.25 -26.21 -14.71
N ALA A 511 24.10 -27.38 -15.34
CA ALA A 511 22.81 -27.86 -15.81
C ALA A 511 21.84 -28.12 -14.64
N ARG A 512 22.33 -28.65 -13.52
CA ARG A 512 21.53 -28.86 -12.32
C ARG A 512 21.09 -27.55 -11.68
N ILE A 513 21.97 -26.56 -11.60
CA ILE A 513 21.62 -25.22 -11.12
C ILE A 513 20.58 -24.57 -12.04
N ALA A 514 20.70 -24.73 -13.35
CA ALA A 514 19.75 -24.20 -14.33
C ALA A 514 18.35 -24.83 -14.16
N GLU A 515 18.27 -26.13 -13.91
CA GLU A 515 17.01 -26.83 -13.62
C GLU A 515 16.34 -26.29 -12.35
N PHE A 516 17.06 -26.21 -11.23
CA PHE A 516 16.53 -25.63 -9.99
C PHE A 516 16.07 -24.18 -10.18
N THR A 517 16.88 -23.38 -10.89
CA THR A 517 16.55 -21.99 -11.21
C THR A 517 15.25 -21.90 -12.02
N SER A 518 15.03 -22.79 -12.99
CA SER A 518 13.76 -22.79 -13.75
C SER A 518 12.54 -23.18 -12.91
N ILE A 519 12.67 -24.13 -11.98
CA ILE A 519 11.57 -24.52 -11.07
C ILE A 519 11.22 -23.35 -10.14
N ILE A 520 12.23 -22.71 -9.55
CA ILE A 520 12.05 -21.57 -8.67
C ILE A 520 11.46 -20.37 -9.42
N ASN A 521 11.94 -20.07 -10.63
CA ASN A 521 11.40 -18.98 -11.45
C ASN A 521 9.95 -19.25 -11.89
N TYR A 522 9.59 -20.52 -12.14
CA TYR A 522 8.21 -20.91 -12.39
C TYR A 522 7.32 -20.60 -11.19
N ASN A 523 7.68 -21.07 -9.99
CA ASN A 523 6.92 -20.80 -8.77
C ASN A 523 6.82 -19.29 -8.48
N LYS A 524 7.92 -18.54 -8.64
CA LYS A 524 7.90 -17.07 -8.52
C LYS A 524 6.98 -16.40 -9.54
N SER A 525 6.91 -16.91 -10.77
CA SER A 525 6.01 -16.36 -11.79
C SER A 525 4.54 -16.65 -11.50
N ILE A 526 4.23 -17.74 -10.79
CA ILE A 526 2.88 -18.01 -10.27
C ILE A 526 2.52 -17.00 -9.19
N VAL A 527 3.41 -16.77 -8.23
CA VAL A 527 3.25 -15.75 -7.18
C VAL A 527 3.02 -14.36 -7.79
N ASP A 528 3.85 -13.97 -8.76
CA ASP A 528 3.69 -12.69 -9.46
C ASP A 528 2.36 -12.61 -10.23
N LEU A 529 1.88 -13.73 -10.80
CA LEU A 529 0.59 -13.80 -11.47
C LEU A 529 -0.55 -13.56 -10.47
N TYR A 530 -0.55 -14.24 -9.32
CA TYR A 530 -1.57 -14.03 -8.27
C TYR A 530 -1.62 -12.59 -7.77
N LYS A 531 -0.45 -11.97 -7.58
CA LYS A 531 -0.35 -10.55 -7.27
C LYS A 531 -0.95 -9.69 -8.37
N SER A 532 -0.58 -9.93 -9.62
CA SER A 532 -1.07 -9.14 -10.76
C SER A 532 -2.59 -9.27 -10.97
N MET A 533 -3.20 -10.34 -10.47
CA MET A 533 -4.65 -10.56 -10.44
C MET A 533 -5.33 -9.99 -9.19
N GLY A 534 -4.58 -9.49 -8.21
CA GLY A 534 -5.12 -9.02 -6.92
C GLY A 534 -5.69 -10.14 -6.05
N THR A 535 -5.20 -11.38 -6.22
CA THR A 535 -5.77 -12.59 -5.59
C THR A 535 -4.86 -13.26 -4.57
N THR A 536 -3.69 -12.68 -4.26
CA THR A 536 -2.73 -13.27 -3.31
C THR A 536 -3.40 -13.60 -1.98
N LEU A 537 -4.18 -12.68 -1.40
CA LEU A 537 -4.93 -12.92 -0.16
C LEU A 537 -5.92 -14.09 -0.26
N VAL A 538 -6.64 -14.19 -1.38
CA VAL A 538 -7.64 -15.26 -1.62
C VAL A 538 -6.97 -16.63 -1.68
N VAL A 539 -5.80 -16.72 -2.34
CA VAL A 539 -5.03 -17.96 -2.45
C VAL A 539 -4.55 -18.44 -1.07
N HIS A 540 -4.20 -17.51 -0.18
CA HIS A 540 -3.79 -17.82 1.19
C HIS A 540 -4.95 -17.89 2.20
N GLN A 541 -6.20 -17.73 1.75
CA GLN A 541 -7.40 -17.73 2.61
C GLN A 541 -7.32 -16.69 3.75
N ILE A 542 -6.79 -15.51 3.45
CA ILE A 542 -6.68 -14.40 4.39
C ILE A 542 -7.88 -13.48 4.21
N ASP A 543 -8.74 -13.41 5.23
CA ASP A 543 -9.85 -12.46 5.31
C ASP A 543 -9.41 -11.18 6.04
N LEU A 544 -9.96 -10.04 5.61
CA LEU A 544 -9.61 -8.69 6.07
C LEU A 544 -10.66 -8.06 6.99
N GLU A 545 -11.51 -8.89 7.61
CA GLU A 545 -12.57 -8.41 8.52
C GLU A 545 -12.04 -7.87 9.84
#